data_AF-A0A2M7XSR2-F1
#
_entry.id   AF-A0A2M7XSR2-F1
#
_cell.length_a   1.000
_cell.length_b   1.000
_cell.length_c   1.000
_cell.angle_alpha   90.00
_cell.angle_beta   90.00
_cell.angle_gamma   90.00
#
_symmetry.space_group_name_H-M   'P 1'
#
loop_
_entity.id
_entity.type
_entity.pdbx_description
1 polymer ?
#
loop_
_entity_poly.entity_id
_entity_poly.type
_entity_poly.pdbx_seq_one_letter_code
_entity_poly.pdbx_strand_id
1 'polypeptide(L)'
;MFWKRQVPIAIVFITGILTLFGWFVDSPRFESFVNDDATQWYDIIASFAIILGALNLLKLQFLKIVKQKKDWQYSILAVVGFFFAITAGFFWKGANYIHINNVTANVSTVAPVI
;
A
#
# COMPACT_ATOMS: atom_id res chain seq x y z
N MET A 1 22.94 24.60 -0.19
CA MET A 1 22.53 23.18 -0.26
C MET A 1 21.20 22.90 0.45
N PHE A 2 20.82 23.66 1.50
CA PHE A 2 19.57 23.50 2.25
C PHE A 2 18.28 23.58 1.41
N TRP A 3 18.19 24.55 0.49
CA TRP A 3 16.99 24.79 -0.33
C TRP A 3 16.60 23.60 -1.22
N LYS A 4 17.58 22.83 -1.70
CA LYS A 4 17.32 21.66 -2.57
C LYS A 4 16.64 20.50 -1.84
N ARG A 5 16.82 20.39 -0.52
CA ARG A 5 16.21 19.33 0.30
C ARG A 5 14.94 19.79 0.99
N GLN A 6 14.91 21.04 1.45
CA GLN A 6 13.76 21.56 2.20
C GLN A 6 12.54 21.82 1.31
N VAL A 7 12.73 22.24 0.06
CA VAL A 7 11.59 22.49 -0.85
C VAL A 7 10.79 21.20 -1.12
N PRO A 8 11.40 20.06 -1.53
CA PRO A 8 10.65 18.81 -1.68
C PRO A 8 9.97 18.35 -0.38
N ILE A 9 10.65 18.46 0.76
CA ILE A 9 10.09 18.07 2.06
C ILE A 9 8.87 18.94 2.40
N ALA A 10 8.95 20.26 2.18
CA ALA A 10 7.85 21.17 2.45
C ALA A 10 6.63 20.87 1.56
N ILE A 11 6.85 20.55 0.27
CA ILE A 11 5.77 20.17 -0.64
C ILE A 11 5.06 18.93 -0.12
N VAL A 12 5.80 17.84 0.17
CA VAL A 12 5.20 16.59 0.67
C VAL A 12 4.48 16.82 2.00
N PHE A 13 5.05 17.62 2.90
CA PHE A 13 4.44 17.94 4.18
C PHE A 13 3.12 18.71 4.03
N ILE A 14 3.09 19.74 3.20
CA ILE A 14 1.89 20.55 2.94
C ILE A 14 0.83 19.69 2.25
N THR A 15 1.20 18.92 1.22
CA THR A 15 0.28 18.02 0.53
C THR A 15 -0.33 17.00 1.49
N GLY A 16 0.49 16.36 2.34
CA GLY A 16 -0.01 15.40 3.33
C GLY A 16 -0.98 16.02 4.34
N ILE A 17 -0.70 17.24 4.80
CA ILE A 17 -1.60 17.99 5.69
C ILE A 17 -2.92 18.32 4.98
N LEU A 18 -2.86 18.79 3.73
CA LEU A 18 -4.07 19.14 2.96
C LEU A 18 -4.95 17.91 2.71
N THR A 19 -4.35 16.76 2.35
CA THR A 19 -5.09 15.50 2.19
C THR A 19 -5.75 15.06 3.50
N LEU A 20 -5.07 15.24 4.63
CA LEU A 20 -5.62 14.90 5.95
C LEU A 20 -6.79 15.83 6.33
N PHE A 21 -6.66 17.14 6.06
CA PHE A 21 -7.74 18.11 6.30
C PHE A 21 -8.96 17.88 5.42
N GLY A 22 -8.79 17.31 4.24
CA GLY A 22 -9.89 16.94 3.36
C GLY A 22 -10.90 15.99 4.02
N TRP A 23 -10.47 15.17 4.99
CA TRP A 23 -11.35 14.31 5.80
C TRP A 23 -12.10 15.04 6.93
N PHE A 24 -11.70 16.27 7.28
CA PHE A 24 -12.35 17.08 8.33
C PHE A 24 -13.36 18.09 7.77
N VAL A 25 -13.39 18.33 6.46
CA VAL A 25 -14.26 19.33 5.81
C VAL A 25 -15.40 18.62 5.08
N ASP A 26 -16.62 18.74 5.60
CA ASP A 26 -17.83 18.18 4.98
C ASP A 26 -18.30 19.07 3.81
N SER A 27 -17.70 18.88 2.64
CA SER A 27 -18.05 19.60 1.42
C SER A 27 -17.86 18.69 0.19
N PRO A 28 -18.87 18.60 -0.72
CA PRO A 28 -18.85 17.66 -1.84
C PRO A 28 -17.63 17.77 -2.77
N ARG A 29 -17.07 18.97 -2.92
CA ARG A 29 -15.90 19.21 -3.77
C ARG A 29 -14.58 18.74 -3.15
N PHE A 30 -14.48 18.79 -1.82
CA PHE A 30 -13.28 18.34 -1.12
C PHE A 30 -13.30 16.82 -0.96
N GLU A 31 -14.49 16.25 -0.74
CA GLU A 31 -14.68 14.80 -0.70
C GLU A 31 -14.27 14.14 -2.03
N SER A 32 -14.73 14.65 -3.18
CA SER A 32 -14.36 14.08 -4.49
C SER A 32 -12.86 14.16 -4.80
N PHE A 33 -12.21 15.27 -4.43
CA PHE A 33 -10.76 15.42 -4.64
C PHE A 33 -9.95 14.42 -3.79
N VAL A 34 -10.35 14.19 -2.54
CA VAL A 34 -9.65 13.25 -1.65
C VAL A 34 -9.91 11.81 -2.07
N ASN A 35 -11.17 11.48 -2.35
CA ASN A 35 -11.58 10.10 -2.63
C ASN A 35 -11.16 9.64 -4.03
N ASP A 36 -11.20 10.51 -5.03
CA ASP A 36 -10.92 10.11 -6.41
C ASP A 36 -9.49 10.50 -6.82
N ASP A 37 -9.22 11.81 -6.93
CA ASP A 37 -7.98 12.31 -7.52
C ASP A 37 -6.74 11.96 -6.67
N ALA A 38 -6.80 12.25 -5.37
CA ALA A 38 -5.68 12.03 -4.46
C ALA A 38 -5.41 10.54 -4.25
N THR A 39 -6.47 9.73 -4.13
CA THR A 39 -6.34 8.27 -3.96
C THR A 39 -5.76 7.61 -5.19
N GLN A 40 -6.22 7.98 -6.40
CA GLN A 40 -5.67 7.43 -7.64
C GLN A 40 -4.19 7.76 -7.81
N TRP A 41 -3.79 9.00 -7.52
CA TRP A 41 -2.38 9.39 -7.61
C TRP A 41 -1.52 8.72 -6.53
N TYR A 42 -2.07 8.57 -5.32
CA TYR A 42 -1.43 7.83 -4.23
C TYR A 42 -1.17 6.37 -4.61
N ASP A 43 -2.15 5.67 -5.17
CA ASP A 43 -2.01 4.25 -5.54
C ASP A 43 -0.88 4.03 -6.55
N ILE A 44 -0.77 4.91 -7.55
CA ILE A 44 0.32 4.88 -8.53
C ILE A 44 1.67 5.03 -7.82
N ILE A 45 1.83 6.04 -6.97
CA ILE A 45 3.11 6.29 -6.28
C ILE A 45 3.44 5.21 -5.27
N ALA A 46 2.45 4.75 -4.50
CA ALA A 46 2.59 3.72 -3.49
C ALA A 46 3.06 2.41 -4.12
N SER A 47 2.52 2.03 -5.29
CA SER A 47 2.95 0.83 -6.01
C SER A 47 4.46 0.83 -6.31
N PHE A 48 4.99 1.95 -6.80
CA PHE A 48 6.43 2.11 -7.05
C PHE A 48 7.22 2.18 -5.75
N ALA A 49 6.72 2.91 -4.74
CA ALA A 49 7.41 3.10 -3.47
C ALA A 49 7.57 1.78 -2.70
N ILE A 50 6.56 0.91 -2.71
CA ILE A 50 6.62 -0.42 -2.08
C ILE A 50 7.73 -1.26 -2.73
N ILE A 51 7.77 -1.30 -4.06
CA ILE A 51 8.81 -2.05 -4.80
C ILE A 51 10.19 -1.46 -4.49
N LEU A 52 10.35 -0.15 -4.58
CA LEU A 52 11.63 0.53 -4.36
C LEU A 52 12.12 0.35 -2.91
N GLY A 53 11.22 0.45 -1.94
CA GLY A 53 11.50 0.25 -0.53
C GLY A 53 11.91 -1.19 -0.22
N ALA A 54 11.15 -2.16 -0.74
CA ALA A 54 11.45 -3.59 -0.61
C ALA A 54 12.81 -3.95 -1.24
N LEU A 55 13.05 -3.54 -2.49
CA LEU A 55 14.30 -3.81 -3.19
C LEU A 55 15.49 -3.15 -2.51
N ASN A 56 15.35 -1.90 -2.03
CA ASN A 56 16.43 -1.21 -1.34
C ASN A 56 16.77 -1.90 -0.01
N LEU A 57 15.76 -2.28 0.77
CA LEU A 57 15.95 -3.03 2.01
C LEU A 57 16.67 -4.35 1.74
N LEU A 58 16.14 -5.17 0.82
CA LEU A 58 16.74 -6.47 0.48
C LEU A 58 18.17 -6.30 -0.03
N LYS A 59 18.42 -5.36 -0.94
CA LYS A 59 19.75 -5.08 -1.47
C LYS A 59 20.74 -4.75 -0.35
N LEU A 60 20.38 -3.83 0.55
CA LEU A 60 21.27 -3.42 1.64
C LEU A 60 21.56 -4.56 2.62
N GLN A 61 20.52 -5.30 3.04
CA GLN A 61 20.70 -6.40 3.98
C GLN A 61 21.45 -7.58 3.33
N PHE A 62 21.13 -7.92 2.08
CA PHE A 62 21.81 -8.98 1.34
C PHE A 62 23.30 -8.67 1.11
N LEU A 63 23.62 -7.43 0.69
CA LEU A 63 25.02 -7.00 0.55
C LEU A 63 25.75 -7.04 1.89
N LYS A 64 25.07 -6.74 3.00
CA LYS A 64 25.64 -6.79 4.34
C LYS A 64 26.00 -8.23 4.75
N ILE A 65 25.16 -9.20 4.37
CA ILE A 65 25.39 -10.64 4.56
C ILE A 65 26.58 -11.12 3.71
N VAL A 66 26.56 -10.85 2.40
CA VAL A 66 27.61 -11.30 1.46
C VAL A 66 28.98 -10.74 1.84
N LYS A 67 29.03 -9.45 2.25
CA LYS A 67 30.28 -8.80 2.64
C LYS A 67 30.65 -9.02 4.12
N GLN A 68 29.92 -9.88 4.84
CA GLN A 68 30.09 -10.18 6.27
C GLN A 68 30.42 -8.93 7.11
N LYS A 69 29.69 -7.83 6.86
CA LYS A 69 29.91 -6.59 7.59
C LYS A 69 29.53 -6.78 9.06
N LYS A 70 29.99 -5.86 9.92
CA LYS A 70 29.58 -5.82 11.34
C LYS A 70 28.06 -5.97 11.44
N ASP A 71 27.58 -6.84 12.33
CA ASP A 71 26.16 -7.08 12.58
C ASP A 71 25.41 -7.77 11.42
N TRP A 72 26.08 -8.60 10.61
CA TRP A 72 25.45 -9.35 9.50
C TRP A 72 24.42 -10.38 9.95
N GLN A 73 24.54 -10.90 11.18
CA GLN A 73 23.58 -11.86 11.75
C GLN A 73 22.17 -11.25 11.84
N TYR A 74 22.06 -9.99 12.26
CA TYR A 74 20.79 -9.27 12.30
C TYR A 74 20.22 -9.01 10.89
N SER A 75 21.08 -8.91 9.88
CA SER A 75 20.63 -8.77 8.49
C SER A 75 19.96 -10.05 7.98
N ILE A 76 20.39 -11.23 8.44
CA ILE A 76 19.69 -12.49 8.13
C ILE A 76 18.29 -12.46 8.70
N LEU A 77 18.14 -12.05 9.97
CA LEU A 77 16.84 -11.94 10.60
C LEU A 77 15.92 -10.97 9.84
N ALA A 78 16.46 -9.84 9.36
CA ALA A 78 15.71 -8.88 8.55
C ALA A 78 15.26 -9.47 7.20
N VAL A 79 16.13 -10.18 6.48
CA VAL A 79 15.79 -10.80 5.20
C VAL A 79 14.76 -11.92 5.39
N VAL A 80 14.98 -12.80 6.38
CA VAL A 80 14.05 -13.89 6.69
C VAL A 80 12.70 -13.33 7.16
N GLY A 81 12.71 -12.32 8.04
CA GLY A 81 11.50 -11.64 8.50
C GLY A 81 10.73 -10.96 7.37
N PHE A 82 11.42 -10.39 6.37
CA PHE A 82 10.79 -9.81 5.19
C PHE A 82 10.02 -10.86 4.38
N PHE A 83 10.65 -12.01 4.07
CA PHE A 83 9.97 -13.10 3.36
C PHE A 83 8.86 -13.73 4.19
N PHE A 84 9.07 -13.89 5.50
CA PHE A 84 8.06 -14.38 6.43
C PHE A 84 6.82 -13.47 6.47
N ALA A 85 7.01 -12.14 6.52
CA ALA A 85 5.90 -11.20 6.52
C ALA A 85 5.09 -11.27 5.20
N ILE A 86 5.78 -11.39 4.06
CA ILE A 86 5.13 -11.56 2.76
C ILE A 86 4.31 -12.85 2.75
N THR A 87 4.92 -13.98 3.06
CA THR A 87 4.22 -15.27 3.02
C THR A 87 3.06 -15.29 4.01
N ALA A 88 3.27 -14.86 5.26
CA ALA A 88 2.22 -14.77 6.26
C ALA A 88 1.05 -13.88 5.81
N GLY A 89 1.33 -12.74 5.15
CA GLY A 89 0.30 -11.86 4.61
C GLY A 89 -0.58 -12.54 3.56
N PHE A 90 0.03 -13.29 2.64
CA PHE A 90 -0.70 -14.04 1.62
C PHE A 90 -1.51 -15.22 2.20
N PHE A 91 -0.95 -15.96 3.17
CA PHE A 91 -1.61 -17.13 3.74
C PHE A 91 -2.72 -16.78 4.73
N TRP A 92 -2.52 -15.79 5.60
CA TRP A 92 -3.47 -15.47 6.66
C TRP A 92 -4.64 -14.59 6.19
N LYS A 93 -4.40 -13.72 5.19
CA LYS A 93 -5.42 -12.85 4.60
C LYS A 93 -5.94 -13.39 3.26
N GLY A 94 -5.65 -14.66 2.95
CA GLY A 94 -5.82 -15.29 1.65
C GLY A 94 -7.26 -15.28 1.14
N ALA A 95 -7.46 -14.52 0.06
CA ALA A 95 -8.63 -14.43 -0.81
C ALA A 95 -9.98 -14.17 -0.10
N ASN A 96 -10.46 -12.92 -0.14
CA ASN A 96 -11.89 -12.65 0.01
C ASN A 96 -12.63 -13.34 -1.16
N TYR A 97 -13.14 -14.54 -0.94
CA TYR A 97 -14.04 -15.18 -1.89
C TYR A 97 -15.38 -14.46 -1.79
N ILE A 98 -15.86 -13.95 -2.92
CA ILE A 98 -17.16 -13.31 -3.02
C ILE A 98 -18.21 -14.41 -2.81
N HIS A 99 -18.87 -14.40 -1.66
CA HIS A 99 -20.03 -15.25 -1.40
C HIS A 99 -21.24 -14.67 -2.15
N ILE A 100 -21.57 -15.25 -3.31
CA ILE A 100 -22.76 -14.83 -4.05
C ILE A 100 -23.99 -15.56 -3.47
N ASN A 101 -24.58 -14.99 -2.43
CA ASN A 101 -25.71 -15.59 -1.71
C ASN A 101 -27.07 -15.42 -2.42
N ASN A 102 -27.14 -14.61 -3.48
CA ASN A 102 -28.41 -14.14 -4.06
C ASN A 102 -28.75 -14.68 -5.46
N VAL A 103 -28.04 -15.70 -5.95
CA VAL A 103 -28.33 -16.25 -7.30
C VAL A 103 -29.66 -17.03 -7.31
N THR A 104 -29.96 -17.78 -6.26
CA THR A 104 -31.15 -18.65 -6.20
C THR A 104 -32.48 -17.89 -6.05
N ALA A 105 -32.49 -16.74 -5.39
CA ALA A 105 -33.72 -15.96 -5.18
C ALA A 105 -34.32 -15.40 -6.48
N ASN A 106 -33.47 -15.08 -7.47
CA ASN A 106 -33.94 -14.57 -8.76
C ASN A 106 -34.30 -15.68 -9.74
N VAL A 107 -33.70 -16.89 -9.65
CA VAL A 107 -33.99 -18.00 -10.59
C VAL A 107 -35.43 -18.51 -10.44
N SER A 108 -35.97 -18.56 -9.22
CA SER A 108 -37.37 -18.91 -8.96
C SER A 108 -38.38 -17.88 -9.47
N THR A 109 -37.95 -16.64 -9.74
CA THR A 109 -38.80 -15.57 -10.29
C THR A 109 -38.81 -15.61 -11.83
N VAL A 110 -37.76 -16.13 -12.47
CA VAL A 110 -37.70 -16.29 -13.94
C VAL A 110 -38.24 -17.65 -14.43
N ALA A 111 -38.15 -18.70 -13.60
CA ALA A 111 -38.66 -20.04 -13.94
C ALA A 111 -40.17 -20.12 -14.28
N PRO A 112 -41.09 -19.34 -13.66
CA PRO A 112 -42.51 -19.38 -14.05
C PRO A 112 -42.83 -18.59 -15.32
N VAL A 113 -41.84 -17.97 -15.98
CA VAL A 113 -42.02 -17.13 -17.18
C VAL A 113 -41.60 -17.87 -18.47
N ILE A 114 -41.31 -19.18 -18.39
CA ILE A 114 -41.02 -20.04 -19.56
C ILE A 114 -42.06 -21.17 -19.63
#